data_AF-A0A0Q3KCP5-F1
#
_entry.id   AF-A0A0Q3KCP5-F1
#
_cell.length_a   1.000
_cell.length_b   1.000
_cell.length_c   1.000
_cell.angle_alpha   90.00
_cell.angle_beta   90.00
_cell.angle_gamma   90.00
#
_symmetry.space_group_name_H-M   'P 1'
#
loop_
_entity.id
_entity.type
_entity.pdbx_description
1 polymer ?
#
loop_
_entity_poly.entity_id
_entity_poly.type
_entity_poly.pdbx_seq_one_letter_code
_entity_poly.pdbx_strand_id
1 'polypeptide(L)'
;MKMANQINNKKIWKSFEKDELQGWLVFALSNMDSGISKENLKIEINGNDFHNLDEFFCVLEEEINGVAGYFGRNIPALYDCLRGGFGVHSIKELTWKNHARSKKLFKIKFIEIMTIFQEFNIIINLE
;
A
#
# COMPACT_ATOMS: atom_id res chain seq x y z
N MET A 1 5.31 21.62 -6.17
CA MET A 1 4.16 20.83 -5.68
C MET A 1 3.26 21.76 -4.88
N LYS A 2 2.20 22.28 -5.51
CA LYS A 2 1.10 22.93 -4.76
C LYS A 2 0.39 21.82 -3.98
N MET A 3 -0.28 22.16 -2.87
CA MET A 3 -1.30 21.36 -2.17
C MET A 3 -0.98 20.79 -0.77
N ALA A 4 -0.21 21.49 0.08
CA ALA A 4 -0.22 21.16 1.52
C ALA A 4 -1.64 21.29 2.15
N ASN A 5 -2.50 22.15 1.59
CA ASN A 5 -3.85 22.41 2.12
C ASN A 5 -4.98 21.55 1.50
N GLN A 6 -4.70 20.55 0.65
CA GLN A 6 -5.73 19.74 -0.02
C GLN A 6 -5.61 18.22 0.19
N ILE A 7 -4.62 17.77 0.96
CA ILE A 7 -4.39 16.34 1.22
C ILE A 7 -5.11 15.95 2.52
N ASN A 8 -6.43 15.91 2.46
CA ASN A 8 -7.29 15.56 3.59
C ASN A 8 -8.21 14.36 3.31
N ASN A 9 -8.13 13.78 2.11
CA ASN A 9 -8.97 12.67 1.68
C ASN A 9 -8.11 11.53 1.11
N LYS A 10 -8.56 10.29 1.31
CA LYS A 10 -7.99 9.12 0.63
C LYS A 10 -8.30 9.18 -0.88
N LYS A 11 -7.53 8.45 -1.68
CA LYS A 11 -7.78 8.21 -3.10
C LYS A 11 -7.68 9.46 -3.99
N ILE A 12 -7.09 10.56 -3.52
CA ILE A 12 -6.87 11.75 -4.38
C ILE A 12 -5.94 11.45 -5.55
N TRP A 13 -5.05 10.48 -5.39
CA TRP A 13 -4.16 9.97 -6.42
C TRP A 13 -4.90 9.30 -7.59
N LYS A 14 -6.20 8.99 -7.48
CA LYS A 14 -6.99 8.41 -8.58
C LYS A 14 -7.15 9.33 -9.79
N SER A 15 -6.96 10.64 -9.61
CA SER A 15 -6.96 11.60 -10.72
C SER A 15 -5.57 11.83 -11.33
N PHE A 16 -4.54 11.14 -10.84
CA PHE A 16 -3.16 11.35 -11.26
C PHE A 16 -2.83 10.52 -12.49
N GLU A 17 -2.02 11.09 -13.36
CA GLU A 17 -1.40 10.37 -14.45
C GLU A 17 -0.33 9.40 -13.92
N LYS A 18 0.08 8.44 -14.75
CA LYS A 18 1.01 7.39 -14.34
C LYS A 18 2.32 7.92 -13.74
N ASP A 19 2.92 8.94 -14.36
CA ASP A 19 4.19 9.51 -13.88
C ASP A 19 4.01 10.32 -12.58
N GLU A 20 2.79 10.81 -12.31
CA GLU A 20 2.44 11.53 -11.08
C GLU A 20 2.22 10.57 -9.90
N LEU A 21 1.79 9.32 -10.14
CA LEU A 21 1.62 8.31 -9.09
C LEU A 21 2.94 8.00 -8.37
N GLN A 22 4.04 7.84 -9.10
CA GLN A 22 5.34 7.65 -8.45
C GLN A 22 5.80 8.91 -7.70
N GLY A 23 5.44 10.11 -8.18
CA GLY A 23 5.62 11.36 -7.44
C GLY A 23 4.83 11.38 -6.13
N TRP A 24 3.59 10.88 -6.13
CA TRP A 24 2.75 10.73 -4.95
C TRP A 24 3.35 9.77 -3.91
N LEU A 25 3.83 8.61 -4.34
CA LEU A 25 4.47 7.63 -3.46
C LEU A 25 5.78 8.18 -2.84
N VAL A 26 6.54 8.98 -3.60
CA VAL A 26 7.72 9.70 -3.07
C VAL A 26 7.31 10.77 -2.07
N PHE A 27 6.21 11.48 -2.33
CA PHE A 27 5.64 12.44 -1.39
C PHE A 27 5.23 11.76 -0.08
N ALA A 28 4.51 10.64 -0.14
CA ALA A 28 4.12 9.86 1.02
C ALA A 28 5.35 9.45 1.85
N LEU A 29 6.39 8.90 1.21
CA LEU A 29 7.66 8.57 1.87
C LEU A 29 8.28 9.78 2.58
N SER A 30 8.32 10.93 1.91
CA SER A 30 8.94 12.15 2.44
C SER A 30 8.18 12.75 3.63
N ASN A 31 6.91 12.40 3.79
CA ASN A 31 6.03 12.87 4.87
C ASN A 31 5.65 11.75 5.84
N MET A 32 6.32 10.60 5.78
CA MET A 32 6.06 9.49 6.69
C MET A 32 6.42 9.91 8.13
N ASP A 33 5.45 9.79 9.03
CA ASP A 33 5.68 9.90 10.46
C ASP A 33 5.96 8.51 11.04
N SER A 34 7.22 8.26 11.41
CA SER A 34 7.63 7.01 12.08
C SER A 34 7.39 7.02 13.59
N GLY A 35 6.85 8.12 14.16
CA GLY A 35 6.70 8.31 15.60
C GLY A 35 5.63 7.45 16.26
N ILE A 36 4.65 6.96 15.49
CA ILE A 36 3.60 6.05 15.97
C ILE A 36 3.80 4.68 15.33
N SER A 37 4.15 3.68 16.15
CA SER A 37 4.29 2.30 15.72
C SER A 37 2.96 1.56 15.86
N LYS A 38 2.29 1.28 14.74
CA LYS A 38 1.04 0.51 14.71
C LYS A 38 1.30 -0.99 14.81
N GLU A 39 0.42 -1.70 15.49
CA GLU A 39 0.54 -3.15 15.71
C GLU A 39 -0.75 -3.89 15.40
N ASN A 40 -0.60 -5.14 14.98
CA ASN A 40 -1.68 -6.09 14.73
C ASN A 40 -2.77 -5.55 13.80
N LEU A 41 -2.36 -4.78 12.78
CA LEU A 41 -3.29 -4.14 11.86
C LEU A 41 -4.13 -5.18 11.12
N LYS A 42 -5.41 -4.84 10.92
CA LYS A 42 -6.31 -5.54 10.03
C LYS A 42 -6.71 -4.59 8.92
N ILE A 43 -6.33 -4.90 7.70
CA ILE A 43 -6.55 -4.04 6.54
C ILE A 43 -7.36 -4.77 5.48
N GLU A 44 -8.06 -3.98 4.66
CA GLU A 44 -8.83 -4.50 3.53
C GLU A 44 -8.45 -3.74 2.27
N ILE A 45 -8.12 -4.46 1.21
CA ILE A 45 -7.88 -3.90 -0.11
C ILE A 45 -8.85 -4.52 -1.13
N ASN A 46 -9.26 -3.74 -2.12
CA ASN A 46 -10.16 -4.19 -3.17
C ASN A 46 -9.47 -4.13 -4.54
N GLY A 47 -9.40 -5.26 -5.25
CA GLY A 47 -8.81 -5.36 -6.60
C GLY A 47 -9.50 -4.51 -7.66
N ASN A 48 -10.67 -3.95 -7.37
CA ASN A 48 -11.34 -2.96 -8.22
C ASN A 48 -10.86 -1.52 -8.00
N ASP A 49 -10.12 -1.24 -6.92
CA ASP A 49 -9.67 0.11 -6.60
C ASP A 49 -8.39 0.54 -7.31
N PHE A 50 -7.73 -0.37 -8.04
CA PHE A 50 -6.50 -0.11 -8.77
C PHE A 50 -6.45 -0.80 -10.14
N HIS A 51 -5.62 -0.25 -11.03
CA HIS A 51 -5.45 -0.68 -12.42
C HIS A 51 -3.99 -0.96 -12.79
N ASN A 52 -3.04 -0.61 -11.93
CA ASN A 52 -1.61 -0.89 -12.10
C ASN A 52 -0.96 -1.05 -10.72
N LEU A 53 0.35 -1.32 -10.69
CA LEU A 53 1.08 -1.52 -9.44
C LEU A 53 1.20 -0.25 -8.61
N ASP A 54 1.40 0.91 -9.24
CA ASP A 54 1.59 2.17 -8.51
C ASP A 54 0.31 2.53 -7.76
N GLU A 55 -0.85 2.38 -8.39
CA GLU A 55 -2.16 2.51 -7.75
C GLU A 55 -2.39 1.46 -6.64
N PHE A 56 -1.92 0.22 -6.83
CA PHE A 56 -1.99 -0.80 -5.78
C PHE A 56 -1.22 -0.35 -4.53
N PHE A 57 -0.01 0.18 -4.69
CA PHE A 57 0.74 0.73 -3.56
C PHE A 57 0.00 1.92 -2.95
N CYS A 58 -0.54 2.85 -3.76
CA CYS A 58 -1.34 3.95 -3.22
C CYS A 58 -2.53 3.48 -2.36
N VAL A 59 -3.24 2.43 -2.78
CA VAL A 59 -4.32 1.81 -1.97
C VAL A 59 -3.76 1.19 -0.69
N LEU A 60 -2.72 0.36 -0.81
CA LEU A 60 -2.16 -0.37 0.32
C LEU A 60 -1.64 0.57 1.41
N GLU A 61 -0.87 1.59 1.03
CA GLU A 61 -0.28 2.54 1.94
C GLU A 61 -1.35 3.40 2.64
N GLU A 62 -2.44 3.76 1.95
CA GLU A 62 -3.56 4.49 2.55
C GLU A 62 -4.37 3.63 3.54
N GLU A 63 -4.49 2.32 3.31
CA GLU A 63 -5.15 1.42 4.25
C GLU A 63 -4.31 1.18 5.51
N ILE A 64 -2.99 1.24 5.39
CA ILE A 64 -2.08 1.03 6.52
C ILE A 64 -1.86 2.32 7.30
N ASN A 65 -1.50 3.40 6.59
CA ASN A 65 -1.04 4.64 7.19
C ASN A 65 -1.98 5.84 7.06
N GLY A 66 -3.14 5.67 6.42
CA GLY A 66 -4.12 6.73 6.26
C GLY A 66 -3.80 7.64 5.08
N VAL A 67 -4.44 8.81 5.03
CA VAL A 67 -4.29 9.77 3.92
C VAL A 67 -2.81 10.10 3.72
N ALA A 68 -2.31 9.91 2.50
CA ALA A 68 -0.89 10.11 2.15
C ALA A 68 0.11 9.34 3.04
N GLY A 69 -0.33 8.24 3.65
CA GLY A 69 0.53 7.33 4.40
C GLY A 69 1.50 6.62 3.46
N TYR A 70 2.67 6.25 3.99
CA TYR A 70 3.69 5.48 3.26
C TYR A 70 3.79 4.06 3.81
N PHE A 71 3.93 3.08 2.92
CA PHE A 71 4.23 1.69 3.28
C PHE A 71 4.82 0.90 2.09
N GLY A 72 5.69 1.55 1.31
CA GLY A 72 6.43 0.93 0.21
C GLY A 72 5.89 1.31 -1.16
N ARG A 73 6.75 1.95 -1.97
CA ARG A 73 6.43 2.45 -3.32
C ARG A 73 6.62 1.43 -4.46
N ASN A 74 7.11 0.24 -4.13
CA ASN A 74 7.37 -0.90 -5.01
C ASN A 74 7.55 -2.17 -4.17
N ILE A 75 7.74 -3.32 -4.80
CA ILE A 75 7.81 -4.61 -4.10
C ILE A 75 9.02 -4.70 -3.14
N PRO A 76 10.26 -4.33 -3.53
CA PRO A 76 11.38 -4.26 -2.57
C PRO A 76 11.10 -3.32 -1.39
N ALA A 77 10.53 -2.14 -1.64
CA ALA A 77 10.21 -1.19 -0.57
C ALA A 77 9.11 -1.71 0.36
N LEU A 78 8.14 -2.47 -0.14
CA LEU A 78 7.14 -3.16 0.68
C LEU A 78 7.82 -4.17 1.62
N TYR A 79 8.77 -4.95 1.09
CA TYR A 79 9.56 -5.87 1.89
C TYR A 79 10.33 -5.15 3.00
N ASP A 80 11.01 -4.04 2.66
CA ASP A 80 11.73 -3.21 3.64
C ASP A 80 10.79 -2.66 4.72
N CYS A 81 9.61 -2.15 4.33
CA CYS A 81 8.59 -1.65 5.27
C CYS A 81 8.13 -2.72 6.26
N LEU A 82 7.92 -3.95 5.79
CA LEU A 82 7.49 -5.07 6.62
C LEU A 82 8.57 -5.56 7.59
N ARG A 83 9.86 -5.25 7.36
CA ARG A 83 10.94 -5.50 8.32
C ARG A 83 10.97 -4.50 9.48
N GLY A 84 10.15 -3.46 9.44
CA GLY A 84 10.01 -2.46 10.50
C GLY A 84 10.86 -1.21 10.27
N GLY A 85 10.65 -0.20 11.10
CA GLY A 85 11.27 1.13 10.97
C GLY A 85 10.45 2.15 10.18
N PHE A 86 9.23 1.80 9.77
CA PHE A 86 8.37 2.60 8.89
C PHE A 86 6.96 2.85 9.48
N GLY A 87 6.86 3.04 10.80
CA GLY A 87 5.58 3.37 11.47
C GLY A 87 4.59 2.21 11.63
N VAL A 88 4.97 1.00 11.23
CA VAL A 88 4.18 -0.22 11.46
C VAL A 88 5.09 -1.31 11.97
N HIS A 89 4.73 -1.90 13.10
CA HIS A 89 5.43 -3.04 13.67
C HIS A 89 4.83 -4.37 13.21
N SER A 90 3.51 -4.46 13.03
CA SER A 90 2.90 -5.68 12.48
C SER A 90 1.54 -5.46 11.80
N ILE A 91 1.32 -6.24 10.74
CA ILE A 91 0.03 -6.43 10.09
C ILE A 91 -0.41 -7.86 10.40
N LYS A 92 -1.56 -8.01 11.05
CA LYS A 92 -2.10 -9.31 11.43
C LYS A 92 -2.85 -9.97 10.27
N GLU A 93 -3.65 -9.17 9.57
CA GLU A 93 -4.64 -9.68 8.62
C GLU A 93 -4.83 -8.72 7.44
N LEU A 94 -4.88 -9.28 6.23
CA LEU A 94 -5.19 -8.58 5.00
C LEU A 94 -6.32 -9.31 4.28
N THR A 95 -7.48 -8.65 4.16
CA THR A 95 -8.57 -9.10 3.29
C THR A 95 -8.41 -8.50 1.90
N TRP A 96 -8.31 -9.35 0.88
CA TRP A 96 -8.16 -8.94 -0.52
C TRP A 96 -9.42 -9.28 -1.31
N LYS A 97 -10.33 -8.32 -1.41
CA LYS A 97 -11.55 -8.45 -2.21
C LYS A 97 -11.23 -8.37 -3.69
N ASN A 98 -11.95 -9.12 -4.53
CA ASN A 98 -11.76 -9.16 -5.97
C ASN A 98 -10.31 -9.51 -6.37
N HIS A 99 -9.63 -10.34 -5.58
CA HIS A 99 -8.21 -10.67 -5.78
C HIS A 99 -7.94 -11.31 -7.16
N ALA A 100 -8.92 -12.01 -7.73
CA ALA A 100 -8.80 -12.64 -9.04
C ALA A 100 -8.47 -11.63 -10.16
N ARG A 101 -8.96 -10.39 -10.03
CA ARG A 101 -8.60 -9.28 -10.93
C ARG A 101 -7.13 -8.89 -10.75
N SER A 102 -6.69 -8.69 -9.51
CA SER A 102 -5.29 -8.40 -9.17
C SER A 102 -4.33 -9.47 -9.68
N LYS A 103 -4.71 -10.75 -9.53
CA LYS A 103 -3.93 -11.90 -10.01
C LYS A 103 -3.76 -11.87 -11.54
N LYS A 104 -4.82 -11.59 -12.28
CA LYS A 104 -4.76 -11.44 -13.75
C LYS A 104 -3.90 -10.26 -14.17
N LEU A 105 -4.02 -9.14 -13.44
CA LEU A 105 -3.32 -7.89 -13.73
C LEU A 105 -1.81 -8.00 -13.47
N PHE A 106 -1.40 -8.55 -12.33
CA PHE A 106 0.00 -8.53 -11.87
C PHE A 106 0.79 -9.80 -12.22
N LYS A 107 0.12 -10.91 -12.55
CA LYS A 107 0.77 -12.18 -12.93
C LYS A 107 1.80 -12.61 -11.87
N ILE A 108 3.08 -12.73 -12.24
CA ILE A 108 4.16 -13.17 -11.34
C ILE A 108 4.34 -12.23 -10.14
N LYS A 109 4.08 -10.93 -10.32
CA LYS A 109 4.17 -9.93 -9.24
C LYS A 109 3.10 -10.14 -8.17
N PHE A 110 1.94 -10.70 -8.53
CA PHE A 110 0.93 -11.10 -7.53
C PHE A 110 1.48 -12.19 -6.62
N ILE A 111 2.17 -13.18 -7.20
CA ILE A 111 2.79 -14.27 -6.44
C ILE A 111 3.90 -13.73 -5.54
N GLU A 112 4.74 -12.83 -6.04
CA GLU A 112 5.80 -12.19 -5.27
C GLU A 112 5.25 -11.43 -4.04
N ILE A 113 4.20 -10.62 -4.22
CA ILE A 113 3.52 -9.92 -3.11
C ILE A 113 2.94 -10.91 -2.10
N MET A 114 2.29 -11.97 -2.58
CA MET A 114 1.73 -13.01 -1.72
C MET A 114 2.81 -13.74 -0.90
N THR A 115 3.94 -14.07 -1.52
CA THR A 115 5.09 -14.69 -0.84
C THR A 115 5.63 -13.77 0.25
N ILE A 116 5.80 -12.48 -0.04
CA ILE A 116 6.22 -11.50 0.96
C ILE A 116 5.25 -11.50 2.15
N PHE A 117 3.94 -11.34 1.91
CA PHE A 117 2.96 -11.33 3.00
C PHE A 117 2.97 -12.63 3.83
N GLN A 118 3.20 -13.79 3.20
CA GLN A 118 3.37 -15.06 3.90
C GLN A 118 4.64 -15.11 4.76
N GLU A 119 5.77 -14.60 4.26
CA GLU A 119 7.03 -14.54 5.02
C GLU A 119 6.90 -13.72 6.31
N PHE A 120 6.07 -12.68 6.30
CA PHE A 120 5.78 -11.85 7.48
C PHE A 120 4.59 -12.35 8.30
N ASN A 121 4.12 -13.59 8.07
CA ASN A 121 3.01 -14.23 8.79
C ASN A 121 1.69 -13.44 8.77
N ILE A 122 1.44 -12.69 7.70
CA ILE A 122 0.17 -11.98 7.51
C ILE A 122 -0.89 -13.01 7.09
N ILE A 123 -2.01 -13.04 7.79
CA ILE A 123 -3.17 -13.85 7.40
C ILE A 123 -3.83 -13.19 6.19
N ILE A 124 -3.93 -13.90 5.06
CA ILE A 124 -4.47 -13.35 3.82
C ILE A 124 -5.80 -14.03 3.51
N ASN A 125 -6.88 -13.25 3.52
CA ASN A 125 -8.21 -13.72 3.14
C ASN A 125 -8.50 -13.28 1.70
N LEU A 126 -8.58 -14.22 0.77
CA LEU A 126 -8.87 -13.92 -0.63
C LEU A 126 -10.39 -14.03 -0.88
N GLU A 127 -11.02 -12.91 -1.24
CA GLU A 127 -12.44 -12.78 -1.56
C GLU A 127 -12.67 -12.40 -3.03
#